data_AF-A0A820QMC3-F1
#
_entry.id   AF-A0A820QMC3-F1
#
_cell.length_a   1.000
_cell.length_b   1.000
_cell.length_c   1.000
_cell.angle_alpha   90.00
_cell.angle_beta   90.00
_cell.angle_gamma   90.00
#
_symmetry.space_group_name_H-M   'P 1'
#
loop_
_entity.id
_entity.type
_entity.pdbx_description
1 polymer ?
#
loop_
_entity_poly.entity_id
_entity_poly.type
_entity_poly.pdbx_seq_one_letter_code
_entity_poly.pdbx_strand_id
1 'polypeptide(L)'
;MRMPRKLVAISTIDPETGHISMRRSHPMINNFNEYIISACRSNMDIKFIWTGSDAKALVYYITDYVTKMSLCFHDTFALVQKGITSMNNSFHQSENESPIEKSRKLVLRCYNTLASQQELSGAQVASYL
;
A
#
# COMPACT_ATOMS: atom_id res chain seq x y z
N MET A 1 -13.56 5.17 -7.40
CA MET A 1 -14.71 5.97 -6.90
C MET A 1 -14.79 7.26 -7.68
N ARG A 2 -15.95 7.64 -8.21
CA ARG A 2 -16.05 8.83 -9.08
C ARG A 2 -16.33 10.08 -8.25
N MET A 3 -15.40 11.02 -8.29
CA MET A 3 -15.61 12.40 -7.87
C MET A 3 -16.18 13.19 -9.06
N PRO A 4 -17.07 14.18 -8.85
CA PRO A 4 -17.67 14.64 -7.59
C PRO A 4 -18.76 13.73 -7.02
N ARG A 5 -18.89 13.71 -5.69
CA ARG A 5 -19.97 12.99 -4.99
C ARG A 5 -21.21 13.85 -4.81
N LYS A 6 -22.38 13.21 -4.77
CA LYS A 6 -23.68 13.86 -4.48
C LYS A 6 -23.65 14.52 -3.09
N LEU A 7 -24.11 15.77 -3.00
CA LEU A 7 -24.29 16.45 -1.72
C LEU A 7 -25.50 15.86 -0.97
N VAL A 8 -25.37 15.76 0.34
CA VAL A 8 -26.41 15.20 1.22
C VAL A 8 -26.51 16.10 2.44
N ALA A 9 -27.65 16.74 2.65
CA ALA A 9 -27.79 17.75 3.71
C ALA A 9 -27.79 17.13 5.12
N ILE A 10 -28.36 15.93 5.28
CA ILE A 10 -28.57 15.26 6.56
C ILE A 10 -28.27 13.77 6.39
N SER A 11 -27.68 13.13 7.40
CA SER A 11 -27.47 11.69 7.38
C SER A 11 -28.80 10.95 7.51
N THR A 12 -29.09 10.03 6.60
CA THR A 12 -30.34 9.27 6.57
C THR A 12 -30.08 7.80 6.34
N ILE A 13 -31.01 6.97 6.80
CA ILE A 13 -31.05 5.54 6.52
C ILE A 13 -32.33 5.29 5.74
N ASP A 14 -32.21 4.66 4.58
CA ASP A 14 -33.36 4.21 3.81
C ASP A 14 -34.01 3.01 4.53
N PRO A 15 -35.27 3.09 4.98
CA PRO A 15 -35.93 2.03 5.72
C PRO A 15 -36.19 0.77 4.89
N GLU A 16 -36.28 0.87 3.57
CA GLU A 16 -36.55 -0.30 2.70
C GLU A 16 -35.26 -1.03 2.33
N THR A 17 -34.22 -0.28 1.97
CA THR A 17 -32.96 -0.87 1.48
C THR A 17 -31.89 -0.99 2.57
N GLY A 18 -32.07 -0.33 3.71
CA GLY A 18 -31.06 -0.17 4.75
C GLY A 18 -29.90 0.75 4.35
N HIS A 19 -29.97 1.39 3.18
CA HIS A 19 -28.86 2.18 2.65
C HIS A 19 -28.59 3.43 3.51
N ILE A 20 -27.36 3.54 4.01
CA ILE A 20 -26.92 4.65 4.85
C ILE A 20 -26.30 5.75 3.98
N SER A 21 -26.93 6.92 3.98
CA SER A 21 -26.41 8.13 3.36
C SER A 21 -25.87 9.06 4.45
N MET A 22 -24.57 9.38 4.41
CA MET A 22 -23.98 10.35 5.34
C MET A 22 -24.12 11.78 4.81
N ARG A 23 -24.33 12.74 5.71
CA ARG A 23 -24.26 14.17 5.41
C ARG A 23 -22.92 14.50 4.74
N ARG A 24 -22.97 15.26 3.66
CA ARG A 24 -21.83 15.75 2.89
C ARG A 24 -22.04 17.21 2.52
N SER A 25 -21.17 18.07 3.04
CA SER A 25 -21.16 19.52 2.79
C SER A 25 -20.41 19.93 1.53
N HIS A 26 -19.46 19.11 1.05
CA HIS A 26 -18.65 19.42 -0.13
C HIS A 26 -18.48 18.18 -1.04
N PRO A 27 -18.61 18.31 -2.38
CA PRO A 27 -18.62 17.16 -3.29
C PRO A 27 -17.27 16.45 -3.44
N MET A 28 -16.17 17.12 -3.07
CA MET A 28 -14.81 16.55 -3.08
C MET A 28 -14.41 15.89 -1.75
N ILE A 29 -15.29 15.88 -0.76
CA ILE A 29 -14.99 15.29 0.55
C ILE A 29 -15.50 13.84 0.61
N ASN A 30 -14.59 12.94 1.00
CA ASN A 30 -14.90 11.56 1.35
C ASN A 30 -15.69 11.49 2.65
N ASN A 31 -16.35 10.37 2.92
CA ASN A 31 -16.92 10.19 4.26
C ASN A 31 -15.78 9.95 5.24
N PHE A 32 -15.88 10.58 6.41
CA PHE A 32 -14.88 10.49 7.45
C PHE A 32 -15.57 10.48 8.82
N ASN A 33 -14.83 10.08 9.84
CA ASN A 33 -15.18 10.14 11.24
C ASN A 33 -14.18 11.05 11.95
N GLU A 34 -14.67 12.01 12.72
CA GLU A 34 -13.85 13.05 13.36
C GLU A 34 -12.84 12.47 14.37
N TYR A 35 -13.21 11.43 15.11
CA TYR A 35 -12.35 10.80 16.11
C TYR A 35 -11.25 9.97 15.44
N ILE A 36 -11.61 9.19 14.42
CA ILE A 36 -10.65 8.35 13.70
C ILE A 36 -9.65 9.23 12.94
N ILE A 37 -10.08 10.31 12.27
CA ILE A 37 -9.14 11.19 11.54
C ILE A 37 -8.21 11.91 12.51
N SER A 38 -8.70 12.30 13.69
CA SER A 38 -7.88 12.91 14.73
C SER A 38 -6.85 11.93 15.28
N ALA A 39 -7.23 10.66 15.51
CA ALA A 39 -6.34 9.64 16.04
C ALA A 39 -5.30 9.16 15.02
N CYS A 40 -5.75 8.83 13.81
CA CYS A 40 -4.91 8.27 12.76
C CYS A 40 -4.09 9.33 12.01
N ARG A 41 -4.53 10.61 12.04
CA ARG A 41 -3.88 11.74 11.35
C ARG A 41 -3.60 11.48 9.86
N SER A 42 -4.42 10.65 9.23
CA SER A 42 -4.27 10.21 7.84
C SER A 42 -5.58 10.37 7.08
N ASN A 43 -5.50 10.40 5.74
CA ASN A 43 -6.68 10.55 4.89
C ASN A 43 -7.63 9.36 5.06
N MET A 44 -8.94 9.61 4.98
CA MET A 44 -9.96 8.61 5.25
C MET A 44 -11.00 8.54 4.12
N ASP A 45 -11.48 7.32 3.84
CA ASP A 45 -12.65 7.09 2.99
C ASP A 45 -13.50 5.97 3.57
N ILE A 46 -14.56 6.33 4.31
CA ILE A 46 -15.46 5.39 4.95
C ILE A 46 -16.63 5.04 4.03
N LYS A 47 -16.90 3.75 3.86
CA LYS A 47 -18.02 3.27 3.05
C LYS A 47 -18.76 2.16 3.79
N PHE A 48 -20.08 2.29 3.83
CA PHE A 48 -20.96 1.22 4.30
C PHE A 48 -21.18 0.21 3.18
N ILE A 49 -21.11 -1.07 3.51
CA ILE A 49 -21.29 -2.18 2.59
C ILE A 49 -22.62 -2.83 2.93
N TRP A 50 -23.65 -2.55 2.12
CA TRP A 50 -25.00 -3.05 2.34
C TRP A 50 -25.50 -3.93 1.21
N THR A 51 -25.10 -3.66 -0.03
CA THR A 51 -25.55 -4.44 -1.19
C THR A 51 -24.50 -5.44 -1.65
N GLY A 52 -24.92 -6.51 -2.31
CA GLY A 52 -23.99 -7.44 -2.96
C GLY A 52 -23.11 -6.77 -4.02
N SER A 53 -23.60 -5.68 -4.63
CA SER A 53 -22.81 -4.87 -5.57
C SER A 53 -21.67 -4.10 -4.87
N ASP A 54 -21.94 -3.53 -3.69
CA ASP A 54 -20.92 -2.87 -2.86
C ASP A 54 -19.89 -3.88 -2.35
N ALA A 55 -20.34 -5.06 -1.92
CA ALA A 55 -19.46 -6.13 -1.48
C ALA A 55 -18.54 -6.61 -2.63
N LYS A 56 -19.08 -6.81 -3.83
CA LYS A 56 -18.28 -7.14 -5.02
C LYS A 56 -17.26 -6.04 -5.33
N ALA A 57 -17.68 -4.77 -5.32
CA ALA A 57 -16.78 -3.64 -5.53
C ALA A 57 -15.66 -3.57 -4.47
N LEU A 58 -15.99 -3.87 -3.20
CA LEU A 58 -15.01 -3.95 -2.12
C LEU A 58 -14.00 -5.07 -2.36
N VAL A 59 -14.44 -6.26 -2.77
CA VAL A 59 -13.53 -7.37 -3.09
C VAL A 59 -12.55 -6.96 -4.18
N TYR A 60 -13.03 -6.40 -5.30
CA TYR A 60 -12.15 -5.90 -6.36
C TYR A 60 -11.18 -4.84 -5.85
N TYR A 61 -11.65 -3.91 -5.03
CA TYR A 61 -10.81 -2.88 -4.43
C TYR A 61 -9.71 -3.47 -3.56
N ILE A 62 -10.05 -4.38 -2.63
CA ILE A 62 -9.07 -5.03 -1.75
C ILE A 62 -8.08 -5.83 -2.58
N THR A 63 -8.54 -6.62 -3.55
CA THR A 63 -7.67 -7.42 -4.41
C THR A 63 -6.71 -6.53 -5.20
N ASP A 64 -7.17 -5.44 -5.81
CA ASP A 64 -6.33 -4.49 -6.54
C ASP A 64 -5.25 -3.88 -5.63
N TYR A 65 -5.61 -3.53 -4.39
CA TYR A 65 -4.65 -3.00 -3.41
C TYR A 65 -3.64 -4.05 -2.92
N VAL A 66 -4.09 -5.28 -2.63
CA VAL A 66 -3.21 -6.38 -2.17
C VAL A 66 -2.26 -6.82 -3.29
N THR A 67 -2.74 -6.80 -4.54
CA THR A 67 -1.95 -7.19 -5.71
C THR A 67 -1.09 -6.05 -6.27
N LYS A 68 -1.28 -4.81 -5.79
CA LYS A 68 -0.46 -3.67 -6.17
C LYS A 68 0.99 -3.94 -5.78
N MET A 69 1.86 -4.09 -6.78
CA MET A 69 3.29 -4.29 -6.55
C MET A 69 3.84 -3.14 -5.69
N SER A 70 4.54 -3.48 -4.61
CA SER A 70 5.16 -2.50 -3.71
C SER A 70 6.31 -1.74 -4.37
N LEU A 71 6.94 -2.33 -5.40
CA LEU A 71 8.05 -1.75 -6.13
C LEU A 71 7.82 -1.89 -7.63
N CYS A 72 8.01 -0.81 -8.38
CA CYS A 72 7.90 -0.87 -9.83
C CYS A 72 9.05 -1.71 -10.42
N PHE A 73 8.82 -2.36 -11.55
CA PHE A 73 9.83 -3.25 -12.15
C PHE A 73 11.16 -2.52 -12.46
N HIS A 74 11.07 -1.27 -12.92
CA HIS A 74 12.25 -0.46 -13.24
C HIS A 74 13.09 -0.12 -12.00
N ASP A 75 12.45 0.17 -10.87
CA ASP A 75 13.13 0.40 -9.59
C ASP A 75 13.80 -0.87 -9.09
N THR A 76 13.10 -2.00 -9.15
CA THR A 76 13.64 -3.31 -8.80
C THR A 76 14.91 -3.61 -9.60
N PHE A 77 14.86 -3.39 -10.92
CA PHE A 77 16.00 -3.59 -11.80
C PHE A 77 17.18 -2.69 -11.44
N ALA A 78 16.94 -1.39 -11.24
CA ALA A 78 17.97 -0.43 -10.86
C ALA A 78 18.65 -0.80 -9.53
N LEU A 79 17.87 -1.28 -8.55
CA LEU A 79 18.39 -1.72 -7.25
C LEU A 79 19.21 -3.01 -7.34
N VAL A 80 18.81 -3.97 -8.18
CA VAL A 80 19.60 -5.17 -8.44
C VAL A 80 20.91 -4.80 -9.14
N GLN A 81 20.88 -3.91 -10.13
CA GLN A 81 22.08 -3.40 -10.79
C GLN A 81 23.03 -2.69 -9.81
N LYS A 82 22.48 -1.90 -8.89
CA LYS A 82 23.24 -1.28 -7.79
C LYS A 82 23.88 -2.34 -6.88
N GLY A 83 23.14 -3.40 -6.53
CA GLY A 83 23.65 -4.54 -5.78
C GLY A 83 24.84 -5.22 -6.46
N ILE A 84 24.73 -5.50 -7.75
CA ILE A 84 25.81 -6.10 -8.56
C ILE A 84 27.04 -5.18 -8.61
N THR A 85 26.84 -3.90 -8.89
CA THR A 85 27.95 -2.92 -9.00
C THR A 85 28.67 -2.76 -7.66
N SER A 86 27.94 -2.75 -6.53
CA SER A 86 28.52 -2.69 -5.19
C SER A 86 29.40 -3.89 -4.87
N MET A 87 29.09 -5.06 -5.44
CA MET A 87 29.90 -6.26 -5.28
C MET A 87 31.19 -6.18 -6.07
N ASN A 88 31.13 -5.69 -7.31
CA ASN A 88 32.32 -5.51 -8.15
C ASN A 88 33.28 -4.46 -7.58
N ASN A 89 32.76 -3.40 -6.95
CA ASN A 89 33.56 -2.32 -6.34
C ASN A 89 34.12 -2.68 -4.95
N SER A 90 33.69 -3.80 -4.35
CA SER A 90 34.25 -4.25 -3.07
C SER A 90 35.66 -4.82 -3.31
N PHE A 91 36.69 -4.01 -3.05
CA PHE A 91 38.13 -4.32 -3.23
C PHE A 91 38.66 -5.55 -2.47
N HIS A 92 37.84 -6.23 -1.67
CA HIS A 92 38.15 -7.51 -1.02
C HIS A 92 37.43 -8.67 -1.74
N GLN A 93 37.86 -9.01 -2.95
CA GLN A 93 37.65 -10.37 -3.45
C GLN A 93 38.72 -11.24 -2.80
N SER A 94 38.34 -11.99 -1.76
CA SER A 94 39.15 -13.12 -1.31
C SER A 94 39.32 -14.06 -2.50
N GLU A 95 40.54 -14.21 -3.02
CA GLU A 95 40.84 -15.11 -4.15
C GLU A 95 40.49 -16.58 -3.86
N ASN A 96 40.17 -16.92 -2.61
CA ASN A 96 39.80 -18.26 -2.14
C ASN A 96 38.29 -18.49 -1.92
N GLU A 97 37.40 -17.54 -2.26
CA GLU A 97 35.95 -17.73 -2.07
C GLU A 97 35.37 -18.69 -3.13
N SER A 98 34.63 -19.73 -2.71
CA SER A 98 34.05 -20.68 -3.66
C SER A 98 33.01 -19.99 -4.57
N PRO A 99 32.81 -20.45 -5.82
CA PRO A 99 31.79 -19.89 -6.71
C PRO A 99 30.38 -19.88 -6.11
N ILE A 100 30.08 -20.88 -5.27
CA ILE A 100 28.81 -21.00 -4.55
C ILE A 100 28.66 -19.89 -3.51
N GLU A 101 29.68 -19.65 -2.69
CA GLU A 101 29.63 -18.60 -1.67
C GLU A 101 29.50 -17.20 -2.29
N LYS A 102 30.23 -16.96 -3.39
CA LYS A 102 30.11 -15.72 -4.17
C LYS A 102 28.69 -15.51 -4.68
N SER A 103 28.05 -16.56 -5.19
CA SER A 103 26.65 -16.50 -5.65
C SER A 103 25.66 -16.21 -4.52
N ARG A 104 25.83 -16.83 -3.34
CA ARG A 104 25.00 -16.58 -2.16
C ARG A 104 25.14 -15.13 -1.68
N LYS A 105 26.36 -14.61 -1.66
CA LYS A 105 26.67 -13.23 -1.27
C LYS A 105 26.05 -12.21 -2.21
N LEU A 106 26.05 -12.50 -3.52
CA LEU A 106 25.37 -11.68 -4.52
C LEU A 106 23.86 -11.63 -4.27
N VAL A 107 23.21 -12.80 -4.14
CA VAL A 107 21.77 -12.88 -3.89
C VAL A 107 21.39 -12.14 -2.60
N LEU A 108 22.17 -12.34 -1.53
CA LEU A 108 21.94 -11.69 -0.25
C LEU A 108 22.09 -10.17 -0.35
N ARG A 109 23.08 -9.67 -1.09
CA ARG A 109 23.25 -8.21 -1.32
C ARG A 109 22.11 -7.62 -2.13
N CYS A 110 21.69 -8.27 -3.21
CA CYS A 110 20.54 -7.83 -3.99
C CYS A 110 19.27 -7.80 -3.13
N TYR A 111 19.04 -8.86 -2.35
CA TYR A 111 17.91 -8.93 -1.42
C TYR A 111 17.94 -7.81 -0.38
N ASN A 112 19.08 -7.61 0.31
CA ASN A 112 19.21 -6.56 1.31
C ASN A 112 19.04 -5.16 0.70
N THR A 113 19.53 -4.95 -0.52
CA THR A 113 19.35 -3.68 -1.25
C THR A 113 17.88 -3.43 -1.55
N LEU A 114 17.16 -4.45 -2.05
CA LEU A 114 15.71 -4.37 -2.29
C LEU A 114 14.93 -4.13 -1.00
N ALA A 115 15.19 -4.94 0.04
CA ALA A 115 14.51 -4.83 1.32
C ALA A 115 14.74 -3.46 1.98
N SER A 116 15.95 -2.88 1.85
CA SER A 116 16.26 -1.55 2.41
C SER A 116 15.51 -0.39 1.75
N GLN A 117 15.06 -0.58 0.51
CA GLN A 117 14.35 0.44 -0.27
C GLN A 117 12.86 0.14 -0.38
N GLN A 118 12.40 -0.95 0.25
CA GLN A 118 10.99 -1.29 0.26
C GLN A 118 10.24 -0.36 1.20
N GLU A 119 9.31 0.41 0.66
CA GLU A 119 8.40 1.22 1.46
C GLU A 119 7.43 0.32 2.22
N LEU A 120 7.30 0.57 3.53
CA LEU A 120 6.32 -0.08 4.39
C LEU A 120 5.18 0.89 4.68
N SER A 121 3.95 0.39 4.67
CA SER A 121 2.80 1.20 5.06
C SER A 121 2.84 1.53 6.56
N GLY A 122 2.32 2.70 6.94
CA GLY A 122 2.26 3.09 8.36
C GLY A 122 1.50 2.09 9.24
N ALA A 123 0.48 1.44 8.69
CA ALA A 123 -0.26 0.37 9.40
C ALA A 123 0.61 -0.87 9.64
N GLN A 124 1.44 -1.27 8.67
CA GLN A 124 2.40 -2.36 8.87
C GLN A 124 3.40 -2.01 9.95
N VAL A 125 3.97 -0.81 9.94
CA VAL A 125 4.94 -0.38 10.98
C VAL A 125 4.29 -0.36 12.36
N ALA A 126 3.08 0.20 12.48
CA ALA A 126 2.36 0.28 13.75
C ALA A 126 1.99 -1.11 14.33
N SER A 127 1.87 -2.14 13.51
CA SER A 127 1.63 -3.52 13.97
C SER A 127 2.84 -4.13 14.69
N TYR A 128 4.05 -3.59 14.51
CA TYR A 128 5.29 -4.13 15.06
C TYR A 128 5.85 -3.31 16.23
N LEU A 129 5.24 -2.17 16.56
CA LEU A 129 5.58 -1.30 17.70
C LEU A 129 4.71 -1.64 18.92
#